data_AF-A0A7Z0M936-F1
#
_entry.id   AF-A0A7Z0M936-F1
#
_cell.length_a   1.000
_cell.length_b   1.000
_cell.length_c   1.000
_cell.angle_alpha   90.00
_cell.angle_beta   90.00
_cell.angle_gamma   90.00
#
_symmetry.space_group_name_H-M   'P 1'
#
loop_
_entity.id
_entity.type
_entity.pdbx_description
1 polymer ?
#
loop_
_entity_poly.entity_id
_entity_poly.type
_entity_poly.pdbx_seq_one_letter_code
_entity_poly.pdbx_strand_id
1 'polypeptide(L)'
;MISVIAYDMADYELLCRQVTIEAVRELFGPITQGDIERYEAPRIGALNFVLHEVLEGGRSRTLAFEESGKALSSLMLTLPITLPGEYIPRERIGPMAAGLSADKETVSGASKNAPTPRGPRLPAAPQGGAFCLGGDPATKKTIRLGSATAWSRDRFGPAEALAERGELDYLCFESMSEITMSAAQAARQDGHGSLPYDPYLIDRLGPILKTCKEKGIKIISNQGWLDPDAAALQLQSFAREHGIQGLKIAAVRGGILTDEITGLGLDFLETGRPVAESRADIVSAEAYLGCEGIVRALSEGADVVLTTRVADACLYLGPLAHEFGWSLEDHEKMARGMVIGHLMECGAQVSGGYFADPGYKDVPGLEDLGHPIAEVSEHGIALTKLAGTGGLLCPATCKEQLLYEVGDPSNYLAPDCITDLTQVSFTQSQPDRVEVHIDPSIGKPRPPTLKVLVGVREGYMTEEMVIFAGPGALARAQATQSILEHRFRQIALDARQIRFDYLGLNAVHREASPKQDGRDPYEVILRVAIKTDLPREADKLRKEIDPLAVNGLYGTGKWATSAGGSRIRSVIGLSSCLVPREHAPISITYY
;
A
#
# COMPACT_ATOMS: atom_id res chain seq x y z
N MET A 1 -5.29 7.38 8.72
CA MET A 1 -6.63 7.50 8.11
C MET A 1 -7.38 6.21 8.39
N ILE A 2 -8.68 6.27 8.68
CA ILE A 2 -9.53 5.10 8.94
C ILE A 2 -10.86 5.31 8.23
N SER A 3 -11.29 4.35 7.42
CA SER A 3 -12.59 4.38 6.75
C SER A 3 -13.56 3.40 7.40
N VAL A 4 -14.82 3.81 7.53
CA VAL A 4 -15.95 2.99 7.93
C VAL A 4 -16.90 2.89 6.74
N ILE A 5 -17.06 1.69 6.21
CA ILE A 5 -17.83 1.45 4.98
C ILE A 5 -19.03 0.58 5.35
N ALA A 6 -20.23 1.04 5.00
CA ALA A 6 -21.45 0.28 5.20
C ALA A 6 -21.42 -1.00 4.33
N TYR A 7 -21.73 -2.15 4.94
CA TYR A 7 -21.94 -3.39 4.18
C TYR A 7 -23.10 -3.24 3.19
N ASP A 8 -24.20 -2.63 3.65
CA ASP A 8 -25.38 -2.31 2.86
C ASP A 8 -25.61 -0.80 2.90
N MET A 9 -25.92 -0.20 1.75
CA MET A 9 -26.19 1.23 1.63
C MET A 9 -27.36 1.70 2.49
N ALA A 10 -28.31 0.82 2.81
CA ALA A 10 -29.43 1.13 3.69
C ALA A 10 -28.99 1.49 5.13
N ASP A 11 -27.81 1.02 5.55
CA ASP A 11 -27.28 1.27 6.89
C ASP A 11 -26.38 2.53 6.93
N TYR A 12 -26.09 3.15 5.79
CA TYR A 12 -25.20 4.31 5.71
C TYR A 12 -25.68 5.48 6.57
N GLU A 13 -26.95 5.88 6.46
CA GLU A 13 -27.48 6.98 7.26
C GLU A 13 -27.45 6.70 8.77
N LEU A 14 -27.62 5.42 9.16
CA LEU A 14 -27.52 5.02 10.56
C LEU A 14 -26.09 5.21 11.08
N LEU A 15 -25.09 4.84 10.28
CA LEU A 15 -23.68 5.05 10.58
C LEU A 15 -23.34 6.55 10.62
N CYS A 16 -23.81 7.35 9.66
CA CYS A 16 -23.59 8.80 9.65
C CYS A 16 -24.05 9.48 10.95
N ARG A 17 -25.17 9.01 11.52
CA ARG A 17 -25.73 9.57 12.76
C ARG A 17 -24.96 9.18 14.02
N GLN A 18 -24.30 8.02 14.04
CA GLN A 18 -23.71 7.46 15.27
C GLN A 18 -22.18 7.43 15.27
N VAL A 19 -21.55 7.25 14.11
CA VAL A 19 -20.09 7.27 13.97
C VAL A 19 -19.63 8.72 13.78
N THR A 20 -19.76 9.52 14.84
CA THR A 20 -19.40 10.95 14.83
C THR A 20 -17.94 11.17 15.23
N ILE A 21 -17.45 12.40 15.06
CA ILE A 21 -16.11 12.78 15.53
C ILE A 21 -16.00 12.55 17.04
N GLU A 22 -17.04 12.85 17.80
CA GLU A 22 -17.11 12.65 19.25
C GLU A 22 -17.04 11.16 19.62
N ALA A 23 -17.80 10.31 18.93
CA ALA A 23 -17.77 8.86 19.16
C ALA A 23 -16.38 8.26 18.87
N VAL A 24 -15.74 8.71 17.78
CA VAL A 24 -14.37 8.30 17.44
C VAL A 24 -13.35 8.87 18.44
N ARG A 25 -13.56 10.09 18.93
CA ARG A 25 -12.73 10.73 19.98
C ARG A 25 -12.81 9.97 21.29
N GLU A 26 -13.98 9.49 21.69
CA GLU A 26 -14.13 8.66 22.90
C GLU A 26 -13.31 7.37 22.80
N LEU A 27 -13.26 6.77 21.60
CA LEU A 27 -12.57 5.51 21.36
C LEU A 27 -11.04 5.69 21.21
N PHE A 28 -10.60 6.67 20.41
CA PHE A 28 -9.17 6.88 20.09
C PHE A 28 -8.49 7.91 20.98
N GLY A 29 -9.23 8.69 21.77
CA GLY A 29 -8.71 9.77 22.63
C GLY A 29 -7.53 9.38 23.53
N PRO A 30 -7.45 8.15 24.07
CA PRO A 30 -6.27 7.72 24.82
C PRO A 30 -4.97 7.72 24.01
N ILE A 31 -5.05 7.59 22.68
CA ILE A 31 -3.89 7.40 21.78
C ILE A 31 -3.75 8.48 20.70
N THR A 32 -4.71 9.40 20.60
CA THR A 32 -4.69 10.51 19.64
C THR A 32 -4.99 11.83 20.35
N GLN A 33 -4.01 12.74 20.36
CA GLN A 33 -4.15 14.08 20.93
C GLN A 33 -4.43 15.14 19.86
N GLY A 34 -4.12 14.86 18.59
CA GLY A 34 -4.42 15.73 17.46
C GLY A 34 -5.89 15.78 17.07
N ASP A 35 -6.22 16.64 16.11
CA ASP A 35 -7.57 16.78 15.58
C ASP A 35 -8.08 15.48 14.92
N ILE A 36 -9.41 15.34 14.87
CA ILE A 36 -10.09 14.26 14.15
C ILE A 36 -11.01 14.94 13.15
N GLU A 37 -10.77 14.67 11.88
CA GLU A 37 -11.62 15.13 10.79
C GLU A 37 -12.44 13.96 10.27
N ARG A 38 -13.67 14.26 9.84
CA ARG A 38 -14.59 13.28 9.23
C ARG A 38 -15.05 13.82 7.89
N TYR A 39 -14.92 12.98 6.87
CA TYR A 39 -15.39 13.21 5.51
C TYR A 39 -16.41 12.14 5.12
N GLU A 40 -17.40 12.53 4.31
CA GLU A 40 -18.45 11.63 3.84
C GLU A 40 -18.26 11.29 2.36
N ALA A 41 -18.44 10.02 2.00
CA ALA A 41 -18.43 9.52 0.63
C ALA A 41 -19.75 8.77 0.35
N PRO A 42 -20.87 9.49 0.17
CA PRO A 42 -22.22 8.90 0.16
C PRO A 42 -22.46 7.96 -1.02
N ARG A 43 -21.81 8.18 -2.18
CA ARG A 43 -21.95 7.29 -3.35
C ARG A 43 -21.46 5.87 -3.12
N ILE A 44 -20.61 5.67 -2.11
CA ILE A 44 -20.09 4.35 -1.71
C ILE A 44 -20.47 3.95 -0.29
N GLY A 45 -21.23 4.80 0.42
CA GLY A 45 -21.70 4.53 1.77
C GLY A 45 -20.57 4.47 2.79
N ALA A 46 -19.62 5.42 2.71
CA ALA A 46 -18.44 5.42 3.54
C ALA A 46 -18.23 6.73 4.30
N LEU A 47 -17.63 6.61 5.48
CA LEU A 47 -17.12 7.70 6.30
C LEU A 47 -15.60 7.56 6.39
N ASN A 48 -14.86 8.60 6.04
CA ASN A 48 -13.40 8.61 6.14
C ASN A 48 -12.95 9.53 7.28
N PHE A 49 -12.04 9.03 8.12
CA PHE A 49 -11.52 9.76 9.28
C PHE A 49 -10.02 9.98 9.16
N VAL A 50 -9.59 11.22 9.41
CA VAL A 50 -8.18 11.59 9.56
C VAL A 50 -7.91 11.84 11.03
N LEU A 51 -7.12 10.96 11.65
CA LEU A 51 -6.71 11.05 13.05
C LEU A 51 -5.30 11.62 13.08
N HIS A 52 -5.17 12.89 13.45
CA HIS A 52 -3.88 13.57 13.49
C HIS A 52 -3.07 13.12 14.71
N GLU A 53 -1.76 12.96 14.52
CA GLU A 53 -0.76 12.57 15.54
C GLU A 53 -0.90 11.15 16.16
N VAL A 54 -1.87 10.33 15.75
CA VAL A 54 -2.07 8.97 16.30
C VAL A 54 -0.85 8.04 16.11
N LEU A 55 -0.06 8.27 15.06
CA LEU A 55 1.17 7.53 14.76
C LEU A 55 2.44 8.23 15.24
N GLU A 56 2.38 9.18 16.19
CA GLU A 56 3.57 9.75 16.85
C GLU A 56 4.64 10.26 15.85
N GLY A 57 4.21 10.90 14.76
CA GLY A 57 5.11 11.40 13.70
C GLY A 57 5.27 10.47 12.47
N GLY A 58 4.52 9.36 12.43
CA GLY A 58 4.42 8.47 11.26
C GLY A 58 5.29 7.21 11.36
N ARG A 59 5.13 6.32 10.38
CA ARG A 59 5.72 4.96 10.37
C ARG A 59 7.22 4.94 10.63
N SER A 60 7.98 5.89 10.08
CA SER A 60 9.44 5.94 10.27
C SER A 60 9.89 6.52 11.62
N ARG A 61 8.98 7.12 12.40
CA ARG A 61 9.27 7.83 13.66
C ARG A 61 8.69 7.20 14.92
N THR A 62 7.60 6.46 14.82
CA THR A 62 6.91 5.93 15.99
C THR A 62 7.72 4.85 16.70
N LEU A 63 7.57 4.78 18.02
CA LEU A 63 8.04 3.64 18.80
C LEU A 63 6.97 2.53 18.91
N ALA A 64 5.75 2.75 18.41
CA ALA A 64 4.66 1.79 18.47
C ALA A 64 5.04 0.47 17.80
N PHE A 65 4.52 -0.64 18.33
CA PHE A 65 4.80 -1.97 17.80
C PHE A 65 4.24 -2.16 16.38
N GLU A 66 3.04 -1.64 16.12
CA GLU A 66 2.46 -1.60 14.79
C GLU A 66 2.66 -0.20 14.20
N GLU A 67 3.68 -0.05 13.35
CA GLU A 67 4.14 1.24 12.85
C GLU A 67 3.28 1.80 11.69
N SER A 68 2.51 0.96 11.00
CA SER A 68 1.75 1.38 9.79
C SER A 68 0.36 1.93 10.08
N GLY A 69 -0.18 1.69 11.29
CA GLY A 69 -1.53 2.09 11.68
C GLY A 69 -2.64 1.21 11.09
N LYS A 70 -2.28 0.19 10.32
CA LYS A 70 -3.20 -0.73 9.63
C LYS A 70 -4.11 -1.45 10.62
N ALA A 71 -3.54 -1.96 11.70
CA ALA A 71 -4.28 -2.71 12.71
C ALA A 71 -5.10 -1.80 13.65
N LEU A 72 -4.81 -0.48 13.70
CA LEU A 72 -5.59 0.48 14.50
C LEU A 72 -7.04 0.57 14.03
N SER A 73 -7.30 0.35 12.73
CA SER A 73 -8.65 0.38 12.17
C SER A 73 -9.61 -0.59 12.87
N SER A 74 -9.12 -1.74 13.35
CA SER A 74 -9.94 -2.74 14.06
C SER A 74 -10.55 -2.21 15.36
N LEU A 75 -9.95 -1.19 15.97
CA LEU A 75 -10.51 -0.55 17.16
C LEU A 75 -11.87 0.10 16.83
N MET A 76 -12.03 0.64 15.63
CA MET A 76 -13.29 1.23 15.15
C MET A 76 -14.44 0.22 15.18
N LEU A 77 -14.16 -1.07 14.95
CA LEU A 77 -15.16 -2.15 14.97
C LEU A 77 -15.70 -2.45 16.37
N THR A 78 -15.08 -1.89 17.42
CA THR A 78 -15.56 -2.00 18.80
C THR A 78 -16.56 -0.91 19.18
N LEU A 79 -16.76 0.10 18.32
CA LEU A 79 -17.71 1.19 18.56
C LEU A 79 -19.14 0.63 18.56
N PRO A 80 -19.90 0.77 19.68
CA PRO A 80 -21.26 0.24 19.74
C PRO A 80 -22.20 1.05 18.86
N ILE A 81 -23.03 0.35 18.07
CA ILE A 81 -24.07 0.94 17.24
C ILE A 81 -25.44 0.55 17.80
N THR A 82 -26.27 1.54 18.10
CA THR A 82 -27.65 1.33 18.52
C THR A 82 -28.51 1.06 17.29
N LEU A 83 -29.09 -0.14 17.22
CA LEU A 83 -29.97 -0.55 16.13
C LEU A 83 -31.42 -0.10 16.42
N PRO A 84 -32.19 0.35 15.40
CA PRO A 84 -33.61 0.62 15.58
C PRO A 84 -34.37 -0.67 15.95
N GLY A 85 -35.50 -0.53 16.64
CA GLY A 85 -36.28 -1.69 17.13
C GLY A 85 -36.78 -2.64 16.04
N GLU A 86 -36.94 -2.15 14.80
CA GLU A 86 -37.33 -2.93 13.62
C GLU A 86 -36.13 -3.26 12.70
N TYR A 87 -34.88 -3.18 13.18
CA TYR A 87 -33.72 -3.48 12.36
C TYR A 87 -33.73 -4.94 11.90
N ILE A 88 -33.63 -5.13 10.58
CA ILE A 88 -33.48 -6.44 9.96
C ILE A 88 -31.99 -6.64 9.66
N PRO A 89 -31.30 -7.59 10.32
CA PRO A 89 -29.90 -7.88 10.03
C PRO A 89 -29.67 -8.19 8.55
N ARG A 90 -28.66 -7.57 7.96
CA ARG A 90 -28.25 -7.80 6.57
C ARG A 90 -27.34 -9.02 6.49
N GLU A 91 -27.37 -9.71 5.36
CA GLU A 91 -26.39 -10.76 5.07
C GLU A 91 -24.99 -10.15 4.97
N ARG A 92 -24.00 -10.82 5.56
CA ARG A 92 -22.60 -10.45 5.40
C ARG A 92 -22.17 -10.72 3.96
N ILE A 93 -21.05 -10.13 3.54
CA ILE A 93 -20.37 -10.54 2.30
C ILE A 93 -19.90 -11.99 2.49
N GLY A 94 -20.79 -12.93 2.16
CA GLY A 94 -20.40 -14.32 2.02
C GLY A 94 -19.53 -14.48 0.78
N PRO A 95 -18.83 -15.63 0.63
CA PRO A 95 -18.32 -15.99 -0.69
C PRO A 95 -19.53 -15.95 -1.63
N MET A 96 -19.54 -15.02 -2.58
CA MET A 96 -20.55 -14.96 -3.63
C MET A 96 -20.68 -16.38 -4.16
N ALA A 97 -21.80 -17.04 -3.85
CA ALA A 97 -21.99 -18.42 -4.22
C ALA A 97 -21.87 -18.48 -5.73
N ALA A 98 -20.79 -19.12 -6.21
CA ALA A 98 -20.67 -19.50 -7.60
C ALA A 98 -21.82 -20.46 -7.90
N GLY A 99 -22.94 -19.93 -8.39
CA GLY A 99 -24.11 -20.74 -8.68
C GLY A 99 -25.40 -19.94 -8.70
N LEU A 100 -25.78 -19.50 -9.90
CA LEU A 100 -27.18 -19.38 -10.30
C LEU A 100 -27.96 -20.57 -9.74
N SER A 101 -29.04 -20.32 -8.99
CA SER A 101 -29.94 -21.36 -8.52
C SER A 101 -30.57 -22.08 -9.71
N ALA A 102 -30.06 -23.27 -10.03
CA ALA A 102 -30.82 -24.28 -10.73
C ALA A 102 -31.64 -25.06 -9.69
N ASP A 103 -32.88 -25.31 -10.04
CA ASP A 103 -33.96 -25.87 -9.24
C ASP A 103 -33.55 -27.01 -8.29
N LYS A 104 -33.98 -26.88 -7.02
CA LYS A 104 -34.04 -28.01 -6.09
C LYS A 104 -35.22 -28.90 -6.46
N GLU A 105 -35.00 -29.87 -7.34
CA GLU A 105 -35.83 -31.09 -7.33
C GLU A 105 -35.22 -32.14 -6.41
N THR A 106 -36.04 -32.52 -5.44
CA THR A 106 -35.88 -33.61 -4.49
C THR A 106 -35.81 -34.96 -5.18
N VAL A 107 -34.78 -35.79 -4.93
CA VAL A 107 -34.93 -37.26 -4.94
C VAL A 107 -34.04 -37.93 -3.89
N SER A 108 -34.70 -38.77 -3.09
CA SER A 108 -34.21 -39.72 -2.09
C SER A 108 -33.45 -40.93 -2.66
N GLY A 109 -32.50 -41.46 -1.89
CA GLY A 109 -32.39 -42.91 -1.65
C GLY A 109 -31.43 -43.75 -2.52
N ALA A 110 -30.34 -44.18 -1.87
CA ALA A 110 -29.75 -45.54 -1.85
C ALA A 110 -29.06 -46.18 -3.09
N SER A 111 -27.81 -46.61 -2.82
CA SER A 111 -27.25 -47.96 -3.05
C SER A 111 -26.09 -48.15 -4.06
N LYS A 112 -25.23 -49.10 -3.67
CA LYS A 112 -23.87 -49.48 -4.09
C LYS A 112 -23.78 -50.24 -5.44
N ASN A 113 -22.58 -50.15 -6.02
CA ASN A 113 -21.80 -51.13 -6.81
C ASN A 113 -22.36 -51.72 -8.13
N ALA A 114 -21.70 -51.42 -9.26
CA ALA A 114 -21.22 -52.34 -10.32
C ALA A 114 -20.67 -51.57 -11.56
N PRO A 115 -19.86 -52.18 -12.47
CA PRO A 115 -18.88 -51.47 -13.32
C PRO A 115 -19.31 -51.17 -14.79
N THR A 116 -18.67 -50.12 -15.33
CA THR A 116 -18.34 -49.71 -16.74
C THR A 116 -19.29 -50.06 -17.92
N PRO A 117 -19.49 -49.09 -18.85
CA PRO A 117 -18.89 -49.29 -20.19
C PRO A 117 -18.42 -48.00 -20.91
N ARG A 118 -17.49 -48.20 -21.86
CA ARG A 118 -17.02 -47.21 -22.84
C ARG A 118 -18.16 -46.74 -23.75
N GLY A 119 -18.26 -45.42 -23.95
CA GLY A 119 -19.11 -44.73 -24.95
C GLY A 119 -18.28 -43.85 -25.91
N PRO A 120 -18.87 -43.35 -27.01
CA PRO A 120 -18.25 -43.40 -28.34
C PRO A 120 -17.34 -42.22 -28.71
N ARG A 121 -16.48 -42.47 -29.71
CA ARG A 121 -15.60 -41.50 -30.39
C ARG A 121 -16.41 -40.34 -30.97
N LEU A 122 -15.99 -39.11 -30.66
CA LEU A 122 -16.43 -37.89 -31.35
C LEU A 122 -15.81 -37.83 -32.76
N PRO A 123 -16.55 -37.37 -33.79
CA PRO A 123 -16.01 -37.22 -35.13
C PRO A 123 -15.18 -35.94 -35.29
N ALA A 124 -14.27 -35.98 -36.26
CA ALA A 124 -13.24 -35.00 -36.57
C ALA A 124 -13.78 -33.63 -36.99
N ALA A 125 -13.00 -32.60 -36.67
CA ALA A 125 -13.15 -31.23 -37.14
C ALA A 125 -13.03 -31.14 -38.68
N PRO A 126 -13.81 -30.28 -39.35
CA PRO A 126 -13.53 -29.93 -40.74
C PRO A 126 -12.43 -28.87 -40.79
N GLN A 127 -11.41 -29.14 -41.61
CA GLN A 127 -10.40 -28.19 -42.03
C GLN A 127 -10.94 -27.29 -43.16
N GLY A 128 -10.49 -26.04 -43.17
CA GLY A 128 -10.24 -25.27 -44.40
C GLY A 128 -11.25 -24.18 -44.74
N GLY A 129 -10.78 -22.92 -44.70
CA GLY A 129 -11.50 -21.78 -45.27
C GLY A 129 -10.81 -20.45 -44.97
N ALA A 130 -9.75 -20.12 -45.71
CA ALA A 130 -9.19 -18.78 -45.74
C ALA A 130 -10.21 -17.81 -46.33
N PHE A 131 -10.62 -16.80 -45.56
CA PHE A 131 -11.35 -15.64 -46.03
C PHE A 131 -10.61 -14.37 -45.59
N CYS A 132 -9.85 -13.79 -46.53
CA CYS A 132 -9.47 -12.39 -46.50
C CYS A 132 -10.64 -11.58 -47.08
N LEU A 133 -11.36 -10.81 -46.27
CA LEU A 133 -12.24 -9.73 -46.74
C LEU A 133 -12.37 -8.63 -45.67
N GLY A 134 -11.95 -7.42 -46.03
CA GLY A 134 -12.55 -6.15 -45.60
C GLY A 134 -12.24 -5.69 -44.18
N GLY A 135 -11.33 -4.71 -44.05
CA GLY A 135 -11.23 -3.91 -42.84
C GLY A 135 -12.52 -3.15 -42.57
N ASP A 136 -13.05 -3.30 -41.36
CA ASP A 136 -14.16 -2.53 -40.80
C ASP A 136 -13.58 -1.28 -40.08
N PRO A 137 -14.18 -0.08 -40.17
CA PRO A 137 -13.64 1.12 -39.55
C PRO A 137 -13.84 1.09 -38.03
N ALA A 138 -12.73 1.20 -37.29
CA ALA A 138 -12.64 1.41 -35.84
C ALA A 138 -13.15 0.26 -34.94
N THR A 139 -12.36 -0.80 -34.82
CA THR A 139 -12.32 -1.58 -33.57
C THR A 139 -11.95 -0.63 -32.42
N LYS A 140 -12.92 -0.34 -31.56
CA LYS A 140 -12.79 0.64 -30.46
C LYS A 140 -11.65 0.23 -29.54
N LYS A 141 -10.76 1.18 -29.25
CA LYS A 141 -9.54 0.98 -28.47
C LYS A 141 -9.90 0.74 -27.00
N THR A 142 -9.68 -0.48 -26.52
CA THR A 142 -9.72 -0.85 -25.10
C THR A 142 -8.30 -1.11 -24.65
N ILE A 143 -7.87 -0.45 -23.58
CA ILE A 143 -6.53 -0.60 -23.00
C ILE A 143 -6.62 -1.48 -21.76
N ARG A 144 -5.75 -2.49 -21.69
CA ARG A 144 -5.65 -3.44 -20.58
C ARG A 144 -4.36 -3.22 -19.80
N LEU A 145 -4.49 -2.80 -18.54
CA LEU A 145 -3.35 -2.55 -17.64
C LEU A 145 -3.34 -3.55 -16.50
N GLY A 146 -2.22 -4.23 -16.28
CA GLY A 146 -2.02 -5.11 -15.13
C GLY A 146 -1.18 -4.46 -14.03
N SER A 147 -1.51 -4.76 -12.78
CA SER A 147 -0.72 -4.36 -11.62
C SER A 147 0.27 -5.45 -11.24
N ALA A 148 1.56 -5.25 -11.49
CA ALA A 148 2.57 -6.30 -11.28
C ALA A 148 2.99 -6.42 -9.81
N THR A 149 3.05 -5.31 -9.09
CA THR A 149 3.57 -5.22 -7.72
C THR A 149 2.88 -4.09 -6.96
N ALA A 150 2.79 -4.23 -5.64
CA ALA A 150 2.34 -3.20 -4.71
C ALA A 150 3.49 -2.40 -4.06
N TRP A 151 4.67 -3.01 -3.90
CA TRP A 151 5.83 -2.41 -3.24
C TRP A 151 7.13 -3.21 -3.51
N SER A 152 8.29 -2.68 -3.11
CA SER A 152 9.63 -3.28 -3.36
C SER A 152 9.77 -4.74 -2.92
N ARG A 153 9.07 -5.16 -1.87
CA ARG A 153 9.15 -6.51 -1.29
C ARG A 153 7.89 -7.35 -1.52
N ASP A 154 7.08 -6.99 -2.51
CA ASP A 154 5.92 -7.77 -2.91
C ASP A 154 6.33 -9.12 -3.55
N ARG A 155 5.37 -10.03 -3.73
CA ARG A 155 5.55 -11.30 -4.44
C ARG A 155 5.95 -11.06 -5.91
N PHE A 156 6.68 -12.03 -6.48
CA PHE A 156 7.25 -11.90 -7.83
C PHE A 156 6.37 -12.63 -8.87
N GLY A 157 5.83 -13.80 -8.50
CA GLY A 157 5.02 -14.65 -9.38
C GLY A 157 3.80 -14.01 -10.06
N PRO A 158 3.05 -13.07 -9.44
CA PRO A 158 1.90 -12.47 -10.10
C PRO A 158 2.22 -11.75 -11.43
N ALA A 159 3.40 -11.14 -11.53
CA ALA A 159 3.83 -10.44 -12.75
C ALA A 159 4.00 -11.40 -13.94
N GLU A 160 4.57 -12.58 -13.71
CA GLU A 160 4.71 -13.63 -14.72
C GLU A 160 3.34 -14.12 -15.20
N ALA A 161 2.44 -14.42 -14.27
CA ALA A 161 1.09 -14.87 -14.60
C ALA A 161 0.31 -13.85 -15.44
N LEU A 162 0.45 -12.55 -15.12
CA LEU A 162 -0.14 -11.44 -15.87
C LEU A 162 0.47 -11.29 -17.26
N ALA A 163 1.80 -11.33 -17.40
CA ALA A 163 2.47 -11.26 -18.70
C ALA A 163 2.10 -12.45 -19.61
N GLU A 164 1.88 -13.63 -19.03
CA GLU A 164 1.53 -14.84 -19.77
C GLU A 164 0.06 -14.90 -20.18
N ARG A 165 -0.86 -14.56 -19.28
CA ARG A 165 -2.29 -14.87 -19.44
C ARG A 165 -3.21 -13.65 -19.33
N GLY A 166 -2.70 -12.47 -18.99
CA GLY A 166 -3.49 -11.27 -18.73
C GLY A 166 -3.98 -10.53 -19.99
N GLU A 167 -3.41 -10.85 -21.16
CA GLU A 167 -3.70 -10.16 -22.43
C GLU A 167 -3.56 -8.64 -22.28
N LEU A 168 -2.40 -8.19 -21.78
CA LEU A 168 -2.19 -6.80 -21.38
C LEU A 168 -1.60 -5.97 -22.51
N ASP A 169 -1.93 -4.68 -22.54
CA ASP A 169 -1.16 -3.68 -23.29
C ASP A 169 -0.02 -3.12 -22.42
N TYR A 170 -0.29 -2.98 -21.12
CA TYR A 170 0.63 -2.41 -20.15
C TYR A 170 0.73 -3.25 -18.89
N LEU A 171 1.95 -3.36 -18.35
CA LEU A 171 2.22 -3.96 -17.05
C LEU A 171 3.00 -2.97 -16.18
N CYS A 172 2.37 -2.55 -15.08
CA CYS A 172 2.88 -1.49 -14.22
C CYS A 172 3.51 -2.06 -12.94
N PHE A 173 4.69 -1.59 -12.59
CA PHE A 173 5.44 -2.00 -11.39
C PHE A 173 5.57 -0.83 -10.43
N GLU A 174 4.86 -0.93 -9.33
CA GLU A 174 5.03 -0.07 -8.17
C GLU A 174 5.98 -0.75 -7.19
N SER A 175 7.19 -0.21 -7.04
CA SER A 175 8.21 -0.75 -6.15
C SER A 175 8.78 0.27 -5.18
N MET A 176 8.22 1.47 -5.14
CA MET A 176 8.77 2.58 -4.36
C MET A 176 7.83 3.01 -3.23
N SER A 177 8.21 2.71 -1.98
CA SER A 177 7.61 3.36 -0.82
C SER A 177 8.47 4.51 -0.29
N GLU A 178 7.86 5.43 0.44
CA GLU A 178 8.48 6.55 1.16
C GLU A 178 9.66 6.10 2.05
N ILE A 179 9.57 4.91 2.65
CA ILE A 179 10.63 4.35 3.51
C ILE A 179 11.79 3.75 2.71
N THR A 180 11.52 3.22 1.52
CA THR A 180 12.52 2.46 0.74
C THR A 180 13.68 3.38 0.31
N MET A 181 13.38 4.61 -0.10
CA MET A 181 14.39 5.56 -0.56
C MET A 181 15.26 6.09 0.58
N SER A 182 14.64 6.59 1.65
CA SER A 182 15.38 7.09 2.80
C SER A 182 16.22 6.00 3.47
N ALA A 183 15.78 4.75 3.47
CA ALA A 183 16.59 3.62 3.92
C ALA A 183 17.80 3.37 2.99
N ALA A 184 17.61 3.40 1.67
CA ALA A 184 18.69 3.24 0.71
C ALA A 184 19.74 4.37 0.80
N GLN A 185 19.29 5.62 0.97
CA GLN A 185 20.17 6.77 1.19
C GLN A 185 20.89 6.71 2.53
N ALA A 186 20.19 6.36 3.61
CA ALA A 186 20.82 6.17 4.92
C ALA A 186 21.89 5.08 4.88
N ALA A 187 21.58 3.92 4.29
CA ALA A 187 22.55 2.84 4.11
C ALA A 187 23.79 3.31 3.33
N ARG A 188 23.59 4.06 2.24
CA ARG A 188 24.70 4.63 1.44
C ARG A 188 25.55 5.61 2.24
N GLN A 189 24.94 6.47 3.06
CA GLN A 189 25.67 7.42 3.90
C GLN A 189 26.42 6.73 5.05
N ASP A 190 25.85 5.68 5.61
CA ASP A 190 26.44 4.89 6.70
C ASP A 190 27.55 3.93 6.21
N GLY A 191 27.95 4.04 4.93
CA GLY A 191 29.02 3.25 4.33
C GLY A 191 28.62 1.82 3.96
N HIS A 192 27.33 1.50 3.99
CA HIS A 192 26.79 0.25 3.48
C HIS A 192 26.54 0.38 1.98
N GLY A 193 26.96 -0.63 1.19
CA GLY A 193 26.68 -0.66 -0.24
C GLY A 193 25.17 -0.80 -0.48
N SER A 194 24.53 0.24 -0.98
CA SER A 194 23.15 0.20 -1.49
C SER A 194 23.14 0.56 -2.97
N LEU A 195 22.34 -0.17 -3.76
CA LEU A 195 22.07 0.20 -5.13
C LEU A 195 21.22 1.48 -5.16
N PRO A 196 21.39 2.35 -6.19
CA PRO A 196 20.59 3.57 -6.35
C PRO A 196 19.24 3.31 -7.05
N TYR A 197 18.91 2.05 -7.33
CA TYR A 197 17.68 1.55 -7.95
C TYR A 197 17.25 0.25 -7.26
N ASP A 198 16.07 -0.28 -7.62
CA ASP A 198 15.51 -1.47 -6.98
C ASP A 198 16.45 -2.69 -7.11
N PRO A 199 16.92 -3.29 -5.99
CA PRO A 199 17.81 -4.44 -6.04
C PRO A 199 17.17 -5.67 -6.69
N TYR A 200 15.84 -5.74 -6.77
CA TYR A 200 15.09 -6.81 -7.40
C TYR A 200 14.67 -6.51 -8.85
N LEU A 201 15.20 -5.45 -9.46
CA LEU A 201 14.87 -5.04 -10.84
C LEU A 201 14.97 -6.21 -11.83
N ILE A 202 16.11 -6.90 -11.85
CA ILE A 202 16.35 -8.01 -12.77
C ILE A 202 15.57 -9.26 -12.38
N ASP A 203 15.47 -9.56 -11.08
CA ASP A 203 14.71 -10.72 -10.62
C ASP A 203 13.22 -10.60 -10.94
N ARG A 204 12.68 -9.37 -11.01
CA ARG A 204 11.27 -9.10 -11.36
C ARG A 204 11.04 -9.00 -12.86
N LEU A 205 11.85 -8.22 -13.58
CA LEU A 205 11.62 -7.95 -15.00
C LEU A 205 12.24 -9.02 -15.90
N GLY A 206 13.36 -9.61 -15.49
CA GLY A 206 14.10 -10.57 -16.30
C GLY A 206 13.27 -11.76 -16.80
N PRO A 207 12.52 -12.47 -15.93
CA PRO A 207 11.69 -13.60 -16.33
C PRO A 207 10.61 -13.27 -17.36
N ILE A 208 10.08 -12.05 -17.33
CA ILE A 208 8.96 -11.63 -18.20
C ILE A 208 9.38 -10.81 -19.42
N LEU A 209 10.59 -10.27 -19.44
CA LEU A 209 11.01 -9.26 -20.42
C LEU A 209 10.86 -9.73 -21.87
N LYS A 210 11.24 -10.99 -22.12
CA LYS A 210 11.10 -11.62 -23.44
C LYS A 210 9.63 -11.78 -23.83
N THR A 211 8.81 -12.35 -22.94
CA THR A 211 7.38 -12.55 -23.16
C THR A 211 6.67 -11.24 -23.43
N CYS A 212 6.96 -10.19 -22.65
CA CYS A 212 6.41 -8.86 -22.86
C CYS A 212 6.82 -8.30 -24.23
N LYS A 213 8.09 -8.41 -24.62
CA LYS A 213 8.56 -7.93 -25.92
C LYS A 213 7.89 -8.65 -27.10
N GLU A 214 7.77 -9.97 -27.02
CA GLU A 214 7.15 -10.79 -28.08
C GLU A 214 5.65 -10.51 -28.23
N LYS A 215 4.96 -10.21 -27.13
CA LYS A 215 3.52 -9.88 -27.10
C LYS A 215 3.23 -8.38 -27.30
N GLY A 216 4.24 -7.53 -27.29
CA GLY A 216 4.07 -6.07 -27.36
C GLY A 216 3.57 -5.42 -26.07
N ILE A 217 3.70 -6.09 -24.92
CA ILE A 217 3.33 -5.56 -23.61
C ILE A 217 4.37 -4.52 -23.19
N LYS A 218 3.94 -3.29 -22.91
CA LYS A 218 4.81 -2.23 -22.43
C LYS A 218 4.94 -2.27 -20.92
N ILE A 219 6.14 -2.05 -20.40
CA ILE A 219 6.43 -2.06 -18.96
C ILE A 219 6.63 -0.63 -18.48
N ILE A 220 5.96 -0.25 -17.39
CA ILE A 220 6.13 1.06 -16.74
C ILE A 220 6.46 0.80 -15.27
N SER A 221 7.56 1.37 -14.78
CA SER A 221 8.09 0.98 -13.48
C SER A 221 8.81 2.14 -12.79
N ASN A 222 8.51 2.37 -11.52
CA ASN A 222 9.26 3.31 -10.67
C ASN A 222 10.49 2.68 -9.99
N GLN A 223 10.95 1.52 -10.47
CA GLN A 223 12.15 0.83 -9.98
C GLN A 223 13.48 1.55 -10.22
N GLY A 224 13.47 2.67 -10.97
CA GLY A 224 14.65 3.49 -11.19
C GLY A 224 15.14 4.24 -9.94
N TRP A 225 14.26 4.43 -8.94
CA TRP A 225 14.53 5.14 -7.70
C TRP A 225 15.32 6.45 -7.87
N LEU A 226 16.59 6.48 -7.47
CA LEU A 226 17.46 7.66 -7.52
C LEU A 226 18.26 7.72 -8.82
N ASP A 227 18.42 6.60 -9.53
CA ASP A 227 19.21 6.49 -10.75
C ASP A 227 18.51 5.59 -11.79
N PRO A 228 17.50 6.12 -12.49
CA PRO A 228 16.80 5.40 -13.56
C PRO A 228 17.73 4.99 -14.72
N ASP A 229 18.88 5.64 -14.90
CA ASP A 229 19.85 5.28 -15.93
C ASP A 229 20.62 4.03 -15.58
N ALA A 230 21.08 3.92 -14.34
CA ALA A 230 21.75 2.72 -13.86
C ALA A 230 20.81 1.52 -13.92
N ALA A 231 19.52 1.72 -13.62
CA ALA A 231 18.48 0.71 -13.82
C ALA A 231 18.32 0.33 -15.30
N ALA A 232 18.25 1.32 -16.20
CA ALA A 232 18.11 1.07 -17.64
C ALA A 232 19.33 0.34 -18.24
N LEU A 233 20.55 0.72 -17.85
CA LEU A 233 21.78 0.05 -18.26
C LEU A 233 21.83 -1.41 -17.78
N GLN A 234 21.41 -1.65 -16.54
CA GLN A 234 21.36 -3.01 -15.98
C GLN A 234 20.37 -3.88 -16.75
N LEU A 235 19.18 -3.36 -17.05
CA LEU A 235 18.17 -4.06 -17.84
C LEU A 235 18.61 -4.26 -19.30
N GLN A 236 19.31 -3.29 -19.89
CA GLN A 236 19.88 -3.39 -21.23
C GLN A 236 20.96 -4.49 -21.29
N SER A 237 21.84 -4.59 -20.29
CA SER A 237 22.84 -5.66 -20.21
C SER A 237 22.15 -7.02 -20.16
N PHE A 238 21.17 -7.18 -19.27
CA PHE A 238 20.38 -8.40 -19.18
C PHE A 238 19.72 -8.77 -20.52
N ALA A 239 19.08 -7.81 -21.19
CA ALA A 239 18.44 -8.04 -22.49
C ALA A 239 19.44 -8.53 -23.56
N ARG A 240 20.65 -7.94 -23.62
CA ARG A 240 21.71 -8.35 -24.54
C ARG A 240 22.20 -9.76 -24.25
N GLU A 241 22.44 -10.09 -22.98
CA GLU A 241 22.87 -11.42 -22.53
C GLU A 241 21.86 -12.51 -22.87
N HIS A 242 20.56 -12.18 -22.87
CA HIS A 242 19.46 -13.11 -23.14
C HIS A 242 18.94 -13.04 -24.59
N GLY A 243 19.62 -12.32 -25.47
CA GLY A 243 19.29 -12.25 -26.91
C GLY A 243 17.98 -11.53 -27.23
N ILE A 244 17.49 -10.66 -26.33
CA ILE A 244 16.29 -9.85 -26.54
C ILE A 244 16.69 -8.63 -27.37
N GLN A 245 16.26 -8.59 -28.64
CA GLN A 245 16.63 -7.53 -29.59
C GLN A 245 15.57 -6.45 -29.70
N GLY A 246 15.99 -5.24 -30.05
CA GLY A 246 15.09 -4.12 -30.36
C GLY A 246 14.26 -3.62 -29.17
N LEU A 247 14.72 -3.88 -27.94
CA LEU A 247 14.09 -3.38 -26.72
C LEU A 247 14.51 -1.91 -26.51
N LYS A 248 13.56 -0.97 -26.59
CA LYS A 248 13.77 0.46 -26.34
C LYS A 248 13.43 0.77 -24.89
N ILE A 249 14.44 1.15 -24.10
CA ILE A 249 14.26 1.47 -22.68
C ILE A 249 14.37 2.98 -22.50
N ALA A 250 13.41 3.59 -21.80
CA ALA A 250 13.44 5.01 -21.45
C ALA A 250 13.66 5.18 -19.95
N ALA A 251 14.65 5.98 -19.57
CA ALA A 251 14.92 6.39 -18.20
C ALA A 251 14.37 7.81 -17.99
N VAL A 252 13.36 7.96 -17.13
CA VAL A 252 12.70 9.23 -16.78
C VAL A 252 13.24 9.72 -15.44
N ARG A 253 13.92 10.87 -15.46
CA ARG A 253 14.60 11.49 -14.31
C ARG A 253 13.93 12.80 -13.92
N GLY A 254 14.18 13.23 -12.69
CA GLY A 254 13.70 14.50 -12.14
C GLY A 254 13.41 14.38 -10.66
N GLY A 255 13.01 15.50 -10.04
CA GLY A 255 12.45 15.50 -8.69
C GLY A 255 13.43 15.21 -7.55
N ILE A 256 14.73 15.04 -7.80
CA ILE A 256 15.73 14.89 -6.74
C ILE A 256 16.20 16.29 -6.34
N LEU A 257 15.92 16.68 -5.09
CA LEU A 257 16.10 18.05 -4.58
C LEU A 257 17.00 18.12 -3.35
N THR A 258 17.62 17.00 -2.94
CA THR A 258 18.37 16.87 -1.68
C THR A 258 19.37 18.02 -1.44
N ASP A 259 20.12 18.41 -2.47
CA ASP A 259 21.17 19.43 -2.36
C ASP A 259 20.60 20.87 -2.39
N GLU A 260 19.40 21.07 -2.94
CA GLU A 260 18.83 22.39 -3.22
C GLU A 260 17.73 22.79 -2.23
N ILE A 261 17.03 21.81 -1.64
CA ILE A 261 15.77 22.01 -0.89
C ILE A 261 15.88 23.06 0.23
N THR A 262 17.05 23.13 0.88
CA THR A 262 17.32 24.08 1.98
C THR A 262 17.50 25.53 1.52
N GLY A 263 17.79 25.74 0.24
CA GLY A 263 17.94 27.07 -0.37
C GLY A 263 16.63 27.67 -0.88
N LEU A 264 15.53 26.89 -0.91
CA LEU A 264 14.26 27.29 -1.51
C LEU A 264 13.34 28.09 -0.58
N GLY A 265 13.72 28.29 0.70
CA GLY A 265 12.94 29.09 1.65
C GLY A 265 11.57 28.48 1.98
N LEU A 266 11.50 27.15 2.07
CA LEU A 266 10.27 26.39 2.30
C LEU A 266 10.12 25.99 3.76
N ASP A 267 8.87 25.70 4.14
CA ASP A 267 8.52 25.17 5.46
C ASP A 267 8.02 23.73 5.36
N PHE A 268 8.26 22.95 6.43
CA PHE A 268 7.67 21.63 6.56
C PHE A 268 6.17 21.74 6.83
N LEU A 269 5.35 20.96 6.11
CA LEU A 269 3.90 20.93 6.27
C LEU A 269 3.48 20.47 7.67
N GLU A 270 4.21 19.50 8.24
CA GLU A 270 3.84 18.88 9.52
C GLU A 270 4.19 19.75 10.73
N THR A 271 5.16 20.66 10.62
CA THR A 271 5.65 21.44 11.79
C THR A 271 5.61 22.96 11.59
N GLY A 272 5.42 23.43 10.37
CA GLY A 272 5.52 24.86 10.01
C GLY A 272 6.93 25.44 10.18
N ARG A 273 7.95 24.62 10.45
CA ARG A 273 9.33 25.09 10.62
C ARG A 273 10.07 25.16 9.29
N PRO A 274 11.02 26.10 9.12
CA PRO A 274 11.84 26.18 7.93
C PRO A 274 12.63 24.89 7.67
N VAL A 275 12.60 24.40 6.43
CA VAL A 275 13.37 23.22 6.00
C VAL A 275 14.87 23.45 6.23
N ALA A 276 15.33 24.70 6.09
CA ALA A 276 16.72 25.09 6.28
C ALA A 276 17.27 24.82 7.69
N GLU A 277 16.42 24.74 8.72
CA GLU A 277 16.83 24.41 10.09
C GLU A 277 17.37 22.97 10.20
N SER A 278 16.93 22.07 9.32
CA SER A 278 17.34 20.66 9.31
C SER A 278 18.50 20.38 8.34
N ARG A 279 19.18 21.40 7.82
CA ARG A 279 20.23 21.28 6.77
C ARG A 279 21.27 20.20 7.07
N ALA A 280 21.72 20.10 8.31
CA ALA A 280 22.77 19.14 8.70
C ALA A 280 22.28 17.68 8.73
N ASP A 281 20.96 17.48 8.82
CA ASP A 281 20.34 16.18 9.04
C ASP A 281 19.53 15.69 7.83
N ILE A 282 19.36 16.50 6.79
CA ILE A 282 18.68 16.08 5.55
C ILE A 282 19.50 15.00 4.86
N VAL A 283 18.87 13.85 4.61
CA VAL A 283 19.44 12.71 3.90
C VAL A 283 18.87 12.54 2.48
N SER A 284 17.65 13.03 2.27
CA SER A 284 16.91 12.85 1.03
C SER A 284 15.88 13.96 0.83
N ALA A 285 15.59 14.33 -0.41
CA ALA A 285 14.44 15.16 -0.75
C ALA A 285 13.96 14.82 -2.16
N GLU A 286 12.77 14.24 -2.28
CA GLU A 286 12.25 13.74 -3.55
C GLU A 286 10.81 14.17 -3.82
N ALA A 287 10.60 14.80 -4.97
CA ALA A 287 9.30 15.24 -5.44
C ALA A 287 8.48 14.07 -6.01
N TYR A 288 7.19 14.05 -5.71
CA TYR A 288 6.23 13.22 -6.42
C TYR A 288 5.93 13.84 -7.79
N LEU A 289 6.57 13.32 -8.84
CA LEU A 289 6.34 13.76 -10.21
C LEU A 289 5.00 13.22 -10.76
N GLY A 290 4.49 13.90 -11.78
CA GLY A 290 3.34 13.45 -12.56
C GLY A 290 3.70 12.49 -13.69
N CYS A 291 2.74 12.23 -14.57
CA CYS A 291 2.82 11.27 -15.66
C CYS A 291 3.47 11.81 -16.95
N GLU A 292 3.82 13.10 -17.02
CA GLU A 292 4.36 13.74 -18.24
C GLU A 292 5.56 12.97 -18.83
N GLY A 293 6.51 12.57 -17.97
CA GLY A 293 7.69 11.82 -18.41
C GLY A 293 7.35 10.46 -18.99
N ILE A 294 6.33 9.78 -18.47
CA ILE A 294 5.83 8.50 -18.97
C ILE A 294 5.19 8.70 -20.35
N VAL A 295 4.30 9.69 -20.49
CA VAL A 295 3.63 10.00 -21.77
C VAL A 295 4.64 10.32 -22.87
N ARG A 296 5.65 11.13 -22.57
CA ARG A 296 6.72 11.48 -23.52
C ARG A 296 7.54 10.25 -23.92
N ALA A 297 7.92 9.41 -22.96
CA ALA A 297 8.67 8.19 -23.23
C ALA A 297 7.90 7.21 -24.13
N LEU A 298 6.61 7.02 -23.85
CA LEU A 298 5.72 6.17 -24.65
C LEU A 298 5.49 6.73 -26.06
N SER A 299 5.37 8.06 -26.19
CA SER A 299 5.20 8.73 -27.49
C SER A 299 6.40 8.56 -28.41
N GLU A 300 7.59 8.41 -27.84
CA GLU A 300 8.81 8.05 -28.58
C GLU A 300 8.93 6.53 -28.82
N GLY A 301 7.94 5.74 -28.43
CA GLY A 301 7.88 4.29 -28.70
C GLY A 301 8.69 3.43 -27.73
N ALA A 302 8.89 3.86 -26.48
CA ALA A 302 9.52 3.01 -25.47
C ALA A 302 8.73 1.70 -25.25
N ASP A 303 9.46 0.60 -25.05
CA ASP A 303 8.92 -0.69 -24.60
C ASP A 303 8.93 -0.77 -23.07
N VAL A 304 9.95 -0.17 -22.44
CA VAL A 304 10.10 -0.11 -20.99
C VAL A 304 10.33 1.34 -20.58
N VAL A 305 9.57 1.83 -19.60
CA VAL A 305 9.76 3.14 -18.97
C VAL A 305 10.16 2.93 -17.51
N LEU A 306 11.40 3.30 -17.17
CA LEU A 306 11.93 3.29 -15.81
C LEU A 306 11.95 4.72 -15.28
N THR A 307 11.21 4.98 -14.22
CA THR A 307 11.10 6.31 -13.64
C THR A 307 11.83 6.43 -12.31
N THR A 308 12.20 7.66 -11.97
CA THR A 308 12.38 8.12 -10.59
C THR A 308 11.04 8.09 -9.83
N ARG A 309 10.94 8.77 -8.69
CA ARG A 309 9.67 8.94 -7.98
C ARG A 309 8.64 9.68 -8.83
N VAL A 310 7.54 8.99 -9.09
CA VAL A 310 6.27 9.51 -9.60
C VAL A 310 5.18 9.18 -8.58
N ALA A 311 4.04 9.86 -8.62
CA ALA A 311 2.88 9.35 -7.88
C ALA A 311 2.49 7.96 -8.42
N ASP A 312 2.10 7.04 -7.54
CA ASP A 312 1.96 5.63 -7.90
C ASP A 312 0.85 5.42 -8.93
N ALA A 313 -0.31 6.06 -8.73
CA ALA A 313 -1.37 6.16 -9.74
C ALA A 313 -0.92 6.73 -11.10
N CYS A 314 0.15 7.55 -11.15
CA CYS A 314 0.67 8.08 -12.42
C CYS A 314 1.30 7.00 -13.32
N LEU A 315 1.68 5.84 -12.75
CA LEU A 315 2.13 4.67 -13.52
C LEU A 315 1.03 4.11 -14.42
N TYR A 316 -0.24 4.33 -14.07
CA TYR A 316 -1.42 3.92 -14.84
C TYR A 316 -2.06 5.09 -15.60
N LEU A 317 -2.04 6.31 -15.04
CA LEU A 317 -2.51 7.50 -15.75
C LEU A 317 -1.66 7.78 -17.00
N GLY A 318 -0.34 7.64 -16.93
CA GLY A 318 0.57 7.88 -18.05
C GLY A 318 0.24 7.09 -19.32
N PRO A 319 0.11 5.75 -19.28
CA PRO A 319 -0.28 4.97 -20.46
C PRO A 319 -1.69 5.32 -20.94
N LEU A 320 -2.65 5.58 -20.04
CA LEU A 320 -4.00 6.00 -20.45
C LEU A 320 -3.98 7.35 -21.17
N ALA A 321 -3.26 8.33 -20.65
CA ALA A 321 -3.12 9.63 -21.28
C ALA A 321 -2.45 9.54 -22.66
N HIS A 322 -1.43 8.68 -22.80
CA HIS A 322 -0.78 8.41 -24.08
C HIS A 322 -1.75 7.75 -25.08
N GLU A 323 -2.39 6.66 -24.68
CA GLU A 323 -3.20 5.84 -25.59
C GLU A 323 -4.46 6.56 -26.09
N PHE A 324 -5.08 7.36 -25.24
CA PHE A 324 -6.28 8.14 -25.58
C PHE A 324 -5.96 9.58 -26.01
N GLY A 325 -4.68 9.97 -26.07
CA GLY A 325 -4.26 11.31 -26.46
C GLY A 325 -4.81 12.42 -25.56
N TRP A 326 -4.94 12.17 -24.26
CA TRP A 326 -5.46 13.16 -23.31
C TRP A 326 -4.46 14.29 -23.11
N SER A 327 -4.97 15.53 -23.13
CA SER A 327 -4.18 16.69 -22.73
C SER A 327 -3.88 16.64 -21.23
N LEU A 328 -2.64 16.91 -20.84
CA LEU A 328 -2.25 17.02 -19.42
C LEU A 328 -2.89 18.24 -18.71
N GLU A 329 -3.45 19.18 -19.48
CA GLU A 329 -4.21 20.33 -18.94
C GLU A 329 -5.72 20.01 -18.78
N ASP A 330 -6.19 18.88 -19.30
CA ASP A 330 -7.57 18.41 -19.11
C ASP A 330 -7.68 17.70 -17.76
N HIS A 331 -8.00 18.48 -16.72
CA HIS A 331 -8.08 17.97 -15.36
C HIS A 331 -9.14 16.89 -15.16
N GLU A 332 -10.20 16.86 -15.96
CA GLU A 332 -11.23 15.82 -15.87
C GLU A 332 -10.68 14.48 -16.35
N LYS A 333 -9.93 14.49 -17.45
CA LYS A 333 -9.25 13.29 -17.95
C LYS A 333 -8.12 12.84 -17.03
N MET A 334 -7.33 13.77 -16.49
CA MET A 334 -6.29 13.45 -15.51
C MET A 334 -6.88 12.85 -14.24
N ALA A 335 -7.96 13.42 -13.70
CA ALA A 335 -8.66 12.90 -12.54
C ALA A 335 -9.29 11.51 -12.81
N ARG A 336 -9.88 11.29 -14.00
CA ARG A 336 -10.35 9.96 -14.41
C ARG A 336 -9.23 8.92 -14.39
N GLY A 337 -8.08 9.22 -15.00
CA GLY A 337 -6.94 8.31 -14.99
C GLY A 337 -6.31 8.16 -13.59
N MET A 338 -6.37 9.20 -12.76
CA MET A 338 -5.93 9.16 -11.36
C MET A 338 -6.78 8.19 -10.53
N VAL A 339 -8.11 8.20 -10.67
CA VAL A 339 -8.99 7.21 -10.00
C VAL A 339 -8.64 5.79 -10.42
N ILE A 340 -8.44 5.56 -11.73
CA ILE A 340 -8.07 4.23 -12.24
C ILE A 340 -6.71 3.81 -11.66
N GLY A 341 -5.73 4.71 -11.68
CA GLY A 341 -4.41 4.44 -11.11
C GLY A 341 -4.46 4.15 -9.61
N HIS A 342 -5.20 4.93 -8.84
CA HIS A 342 -5.37 4.73 -7.40
C HIS A 342 -6.08 3.41 -7.06
N LEU A 343 -6.98 2.93 -7.93
CA LEU A 343 -7.60 1.62 -7.78
C LEU A 343 -6.67 0.45 -8.17
N MET A 344 -5.66 0.70 -8.99
CA MET A 344 -4.74 -0.30 -9.53
C MET A 344 -3.38 -0.37 -8.82
N GLU A 345 -3.01 0.70 -8.12
CA GLU A 345 -1.85 0.71 -7.20
C GLU A 345 -2.08 -0.21 -5.99
N CYS A 346 -1.04 -0.42 -5.18
CA CYS A 346 -1.05 -1.36 -4.04
C CYS A 346 -1.35 -2.83 -4.43
N GLY A 347 -1.11 -3.20 -5.69
CA GLY A 347 -1.13 -4.57 -6.18
C GLY A 347 -2.47 -5.26 -5.97
N ALA A 348 -2.47 -6.31 -5.16
CA ALA A 348 -3.62 -7.21 -5.00
C ALA A 348 -4.72 -6.71 -4.04
N GLN A 349 -4.62 -5.49 -3.51
CA GLN A 349 -5.57 -5.01 -2.49
C GLN A 349 -7.01 -4.94 -3.03
N VAL A 350 -7.19 -4.39 -4.23
CA VAL A 350 -8.51 -4.32 -4.90
C VAL A 350 -9.07 -5.69 -5.27
N SER A 351 -8.24 -6.74 -5.29
CA SER A 351 -8.63 -8.12 -5.57
C SER A 351 -8.63 -9.02 -4.33
N GLY A 352 -8.68 -8.42 -3.13
CA GLY A 352 -8.93 -9.13 -1.86
C GLY A 352 -7.71 -9.24 -0.95
N GLY A 353 -6.54 -8.76 -1.37
CA GLY A 353 -5.39 -8.57 -0.51
C GLY A 353 -5.70 -7.54 0.57
N TYR A 354 -5.28 -7.79 1.82
CA TYR A 354 -5.56 -6.88 2.95
C TYR A 354 -7.07 -6.61 3.24
N PHE A 355 -7.99 -7.30 2.54
CA PHE A 355 -9.45 -7.22 2.74
C PHE A 355 -10.00 -8.35 3.61
N ALA A 356 -9.37 -9.53 3.52
CA ALA A 356 -9.88 -10.75 4.16
C ALA A 356 -9.92 -10.66 5.69
N ASP A 357 -11.07 -11.03 6.26
CA ASP A 357 -11.33 -11.10 7.70
C ASP A 357 -12.15 -12.37 7.97
N PRO A 358 -11.52 -13.51 8.36
CA PRO A 358 -12.18 -14.80 8.42
C PRO A 358 -13.48 -14.80 9.24
N GLY A 359 -14.59 -15.21 8.61
CA GLY A 359 -15.94 -15.22 9.19
C GLY A 359 -16.72 -13.89 9.05
N TYR A 360 -16.09 -12.85 8.52
CA TYR A 360 -16.72 -11.56 8.19
C TYR A 360 -16.60 -11.21 6.71
N LYS A 361 -15.39 -11.35 6.15
CA LYS A 361 -15.01 -11.08 4.76
C LYS A 361 -14.15 -12.25 4.26
N ASP A 362 -14.80 -13.31 3.81
CA ASP A 362 -14.09 -14.50 3.35
C ASP A 362 -13.58 -14.30 1.90
N VAL A 363 -12.26 -14.47 1.71
CA VAL A 363 -11.60 -14.38 0.41
C VAL A 363 -11.00 -15.74 0.04
N PRO A 364 -11.38 -16.35 -1.09
CA PRO A 364 -10.88 -17.66 -1.49
C PRO A 364 -9.44 -17.59 -2.04
N GLY A 365 -8.62 -18.63 -1.80
CA GLY A 365 -7.33 -18.82 -2.49
C GLY A 365 -6.27 -17.72 -2.26
N LEU A 366 -6.22 -17.13 -1.06
CA LEU A 366 -5.27 -16.04 -0.74
C LEU A 366 -3.79 -16.41 -0.98
N GLU A 367 -3.44 -17.70 -0.95
CA GLU A 367 -2.11 -18.21 -1.27
C GLU A 367 -1.70 -18.01 -2.74
N ASP A 368 -2.67 -17.84 -3.65
CA ASP A 368 -2.49 -17.57 -5.08
C ASP A 368 -3.34 -16.37 -5.52
N LEU A 369 -3.25 -15.28 -4.77
CA LEU A 369 -4.02 -14.06 -4.96
C LEU A 369 -3.76 -13.44 -6.35
N GLY A 370 -4.81 -13.32 -7.15
CA GLY A 370 -4.75 -12.71 -8.47
C GLY A 370 -4.60 -11.20 -8.39
N HIS A 371 -3.57 -10.65 -9.03
CA HIS A 371 -3.43 -9.20 -9.19
C HIS A 371 -4.45 -8.64 -10.19
N PRO A 372 -4.86 -7.37 -10.01
CA PRO A 372 -5.93 -6.77 -10.81
C PRO A 372 -5.48 -6.40 -12.22
N ILE A 373 -6.48 -6.32 -13.09
CA ILE A 373 -6.41 -5.83 -14.47
C ILE A 373 -7.49 -4.75 -14.63
N ALA A 374 -7.11 -3.59 -15.16
CA ALA A 374 -8.05 -2.56 -15.59
C ALA A 374 -8.29 -2.66 -17.10
N GLU A 375 -9.55 -2.73 -17.50
CA GLU A 375 -10.02 -2.60 -18.87
C GLU A 375 -10.62 -1.21 -19.05
N VAL A 376 -9.97 -0.36 -19.86
CA VAL A 376 -10.37 1.04 -20.03
C VAL A 376 -10.68 1.32 -21.48
N SER A 377 -11.85 1.91 -21.73
CA SER A 377 -12.24 2.40 -23.05
C SER A 377 -12.90 3.78 -22.92
N GLU A 378 -13.26 4.39 -24.05
CA GLU A 378 -14.07 5.61 -24.06
C GLU A 378 -15.46 5.41 -23.44
N HIS A 379 -15.97 4.17 -23.38
CA HIS A 379 -17.33 3.85 -22.95
C HIS A 379 -17.43 3.41 -21.49
N GLY A 380 -16.33 3.00 -20.87
CA GLY A 380 -16.39 2.43 -19.53
C GLY A 380 -15.04 2.00 -19.00
N ILE A 381 -15.06 1.65 -17.72
CA ILE A 381 -13.92 1.16 -16.94
C ILE A 381 -14.41 -0.08 -16.21
N ALA A 382 -13.71 -1.20 -16.39
CA ALA A 382 -13.95 -2.39 -15.60
C ALA A 382 -12.65 -2.86 -14.94
N LEU A 383 -12.75 -3.24 -13.68
CA LEU A 383 -11.68 -3.92 -12.96
C LEU A 383 -11.97 -5.42 -12.93
N THR A 384 -10.96 -6.22 -13.22
CA THR A 384 -11.03 -7.68 -13.13
C THR A 384 -9.72 -8.25 -12.60
N LYS A 385 -9.62 -9.58 -12.47
CA LYS A 385 -8.37 -10.28 -12.13
C LYS A 385 -8.21 -11.50 -13.02
N LEU A 386 -7.02 -12.08 -13.01
CA LEU A 386 -6.75 -13.25 -13.83
C LEU A 386 -7.64 -14.45 -13.44
N ALA A 387 -8.30 -15.06 -14.42
CA ALA A 387 -9.15 -16.23 -14.19
C ALA A 387 -8.34 -17.41 -13.64
N GLY A 388 -8.93 -18.16 -12.71
CA GLY A 388 -8.31 -19.32 -12.06
C GLY A 388 -7.31 -19.00 -10.96
N THR A 389 -7.12 -17.73 -10.61
CA THR A 389 -6.38 -17.29 -9.42
C THR A 389 -7.33 -17.03 -8.25
N GLY A 390 -6.81 -17.06 -7.03
CA GLY A 390 -7.55 -16.68 -5.83
C GLY A 390 -7.82 -15.18 -5.74
N GLY A 391 -8.38 -14.76 -4.63
CA GLY A 391 -8.88 -13.39 -4.43
C GLY A 391 -10.37 -13.25 -4.70
N LEU A 392 -10.85 -12.05 -4.44
CA LEU A 392 -12.21 -11.60 -4.66
C LEU A 392 -12.15 -10.16 -5.16
N LEU A 393 -12.74 -9.88 -6.32
CA LEU A 393 -12.88 -8.51 -6.82
C LEU A 393 -14.37 -8.12 -6.85
N CYS A 394 -14.76 -7.27 -5.91
CA CYS A 394 -16.14 -6.84 -5.74
C CYS A 394 -16.23 -5.35 -5.34
N PRO A 395 -17.42 -4.72 -5.35
CA PRO A 395 -17.55 -3.33 -4.93
C PRO A 395 -16.93 -3.03 -3.56
N ALA A 396 -16.99 -3.96 -2.60
CA ALA A 396 -16.42 -3.73 -1.28
C ALA A 396 -14.88 -3.58 -1.31
N THR A 397 -14.18 -4.42 -2.07
CA THR A 397 -12.71 -4.31 -2.23
C THR A 397 -12.34 -3.01 -2.95
N CYS A 398 -13.11 -2.61 -3.96
CA CYS A 398 -12.92 -1.33 -4.66
C CYS A 398 -13.15 -0.12 -3.75
N LYS A 399 -14.16 -0.15 -2.86
CA LYS A 399 -14.42 0.93 -1.90
C LYS A 399 -13.29 1.07 -0.88
N GLU A 400 -12.77 -0.05 -0.37
CA GLU A 400 -11.63 -0.02 0.56
C GLU A 400 -10.36 0.50 -0.11
N GLN A 401 -10.10 0.09 -1.35
CA GLN A 401 -8.97 0.62 -2.11
C GLN A 401 -9.14 2.12 -2.41
N LEU A 402 -10.33 2.58 -2.81
CA LEU A 402 -10.57 3.98 -3.16
C LEU A 402 -10.32 4.96 -2.01
N LEU A 403 -10.49 4.52 -0.76
CA LEU A 403 -10.26 5.35 0.43
C LEU A 403 -8.93 5.02 1.14
N TYR A 404 -8.12 4.13 0.56
CA TYR A 404 -6.85 3.73 1.14
C TYR A 404 -5.87 4.91 1.08
N GLU A 405 -5.32 5.27 2.24
CA GLU A 405 -4.36 6.40 2.37
C GLU A 405 -4.91 7.76 1.86
N VAL A 406 -6.23 7.92 1.86
CA VAL A 406 -6.90 9.17 1.48
C VAL A 406 -7.17 10.04 2.70
N GLY A 407 -6.73 11.30 2.64
CA GLY A 407 -7.06 12.35 3.60
C GLY A 407 -8.47 12.92 3.36
N ASP A 408 -8.56 14.07 2.70
CA ASP A 408 -9.84 14.61 2.22
C ASP A 408 -10.21 13.95 0.87
N PRO A 409 -11.22 13.06 0.82
CA PRO A 409 -11.62 12.40 -0.42
C PRO A 409 -12.20 13.36 -1.46
N SER A 410 -12.69 14.55 -1.08
CA SER A 410 -13.21 15.55 -2.01
C SER A 410 -12.12 16.43 -2.64
N ASN A 411 -10.91 16.37 -2.08
CA ASN A 411 -9.72 17.11 -2.53
C ASN A 411 -8.49 16.20 -2.52
N TYR A 412 -8.55 15.05 -3.20
CA TYR A 412 -7.40 14.16 -3.34
C TYR A 412 -6.34 14.82 -4.21
N LEU A 413 -5.30 15.36 -3.57
CA LEU A 413 -4.22 16.11 -4.21
C LEU A 413 -3.23 15.16 -4.87
N ALA A 414 -3.08 15.26 -6.18
CA ALA A 414 -2.08 14.53 -6.95
C ALA A 414 -1.26 15.50 -7.83
N PRO A 415 -0.11 15.07 -8.38
CA PRO A 415 0.73 15.94 -9.20
C PRO A 415 0.02 16.49 -10.44
N ASP A 416 -0.83 15.72 -11.11
CA ASP A 416 -1.44 16.11 -12.40
C ASP A 416 -2.88 16.61 -12.30
N CYS A 417 -3.51 16.53 -11.14
CA CYS A 417 -4.88 16.98 -10.90
C CYS A 417 -5.21 16.96 -9.41
N ILE A 418 -6.31 17.59 -9.03
CA ILE A 418 -6.99 17.32 -7.76
C ILE A 418 -8.27 16.56 -8.09
N THR A 419 -8.56 15.47 -7.38
CA THR A 419 -9.66 14.55 -7.69
C THR A 419 -10.69 14.54 -6.56
N ASP A 420 -11.99 14.57 -6.90
CA ASP A 420 -13.07 14.33 -5.96
C ASP A 420 -13.49 12.84 -5.97
N LEU A 421 -12.88 12.03 -5.12
CA LEU A 421 -13.15 10.60 -4.99
C LEU A 421 -14.57 10.31 -4.47
N THR A 422 -15.28 11.30 -3.91
CA THR A 422 -16.68 11.12 -3.47
C THR A 422 -17.65 10.96 -4.63
N GLN A 423 -17.20 11.28 -5.86
CA GLN A 423 -17.96 11.16 -7.10
C GLN A 423 -17.77 9.81 -7.82
N VAL A 424 -17.16 8.82 -7.17
CA VAL A 424 -16.95 7.47 -7.70
C VAL A 424 -17.98 6.49 -7.12
N SER A 425 -18.42 5.53 -7.92
CA SER A 425 -19.27 4.41 -7.46
C SER A 425 -18.96 3.14 -8.25
N PHE A 426 -19.43 2.00 -7.75
CA PHE A 426 -19.07 0.68 -8.28
C PHE A 426 -20.30 -0.20 -8.46
N THR A 427 -20.33 -0.95 -9.56
CA THR A 427 -21.36 -1.98 -9.81
C THR A 427 -20.70 -3.31 -10.13
N GLN A 428 -21.10 -4.38 -9.46
CA GLN A 428 -20.66 -5.73 -9.85
C GLN A 428 -21.39 -6.13 -11.14
N SER A 429 -20.65 -6.38 -12.23
CA SER A 429 -21.23 -6.86 -13.48
C SER A 429 -21.18 -8.38 -13.60
N GLN A 430 -20.12 -9.01 -13.11
CA GLN A 430 -19.91 -10.47 -13.08
C GLN A 430 -19.02 -10.84 -11.88
N PRO A 431 -18.91 -12.12 -11.48
CA PRO A 431 -17.89 -12.54 -10.51
C PRO A 431 -16.50 -12.02 -10.92
N ASP A 432 -15.79 -11.42 -9.97
CA ASP A 432 -14.47 -10.82 -10.20
C ASP A 432 -14.43 -9.75 -11.31
N ARG A 433 -15.56 -9.09 -11.59
CA ARG A 433 -15.66 -7.98 -12.54
C ARG A 433 -16.53 -6.84 -12.00
N VAL A 434 -15.93 -5.68 -11.82
CA VAL A 434 -16.56 -4.48 -11.26
C VAL A 434 -16.46 -3.32 -12.23
N GLU A 435 -17.59 -2.74 -12.59
CA GLU A 435 -17.65 -1.49 -13.33
C GLU A 435 -17.35 -0.32 -12.39
N VAL A 436 -16.49 0.60 -12.84
CA VAL A 436 -16.17 1.83 -12.12
C VAL A 436 -16.90 2.99 -12.79
N HIS A 437 -17.76 3.66 -12.03
CA HIS A 437 -18.53 4.81 -12.48
C HIS A 437 -17.92 6.08 -11.90
N ILE A 438 -17.47 6.96 -12.79
CA ILE A 438 -16.81 8.22 -12.46
C ILE A 438 -17.66 9.36 -13.03
N ASP A 439 -17.99 10.33 -12.19
CA ASP A 439 -18.67 11.54 -12.63
C ASP A 439 -17.80 12.32 -13.64
N PRO A 440 -18.36 12.86 -14.73
CA PRO A 440 -17.58 13.65 -15.69
C PRO A 440 -16.98 14.94 -15.13
N SER A 441 -17.46 15.41 -13.97
CA SER A 441 -17.01 16.64 -13.29
C SER A 441 -16.25 16.34 -11.99
N ILE A 442 -15.28 15.44 -12.07
CA ILE A 442 -14.53 14.89 -10.93
C ILE A 442 -13.22 15.64 -10.65
N GLY A 443 -12.66 16.30 -11.67
CA GLY A 443 -11.34 16.90 -11.64
C GLY A 443 -11.36 18.38 -11.28
N LYS A 444 -10.28 18.84 -10.63
CA LYS A 444 -9.93 20.25 -10.50
C LYS A 444 -8.50 20.45 -11.02
N PRO A 445 -8.12 21.67 -11.42
CA PRO A 445 -6.79 21.96 -11.94
C PRO A 445 -5.67 21.42 -11.04
N ARG A 446 -4.60 20.94 -11.67
CA ARG A 446 -3.41 20.47 -10.95
C ARG A 446 -2.85 21.54 -10.01
N PRO A 447 -2.29 21.16 -8.85
CA PRO A 447 -1.70 22.11 -7.94
C PRO A 447 -0.48 22.81 -8.57
N PRO A 448 -0.23 24.09 -8.23
CA PRO A 448 0.95 24.83 -8.71
C PRO A 448 2.26 24.34 -8.07
N THR A 449 2.18 23.43 -7.11
CA THR A 449 3.31 22.86 -6.39
C THR A 449 3.28 21.33 -6.43
N LEU A 450 4.43 20.71 -6.20
CA LEU A 450 4.59 19.27 -6.00
C LEU A 450 4.91 19.01 -4.53
N LYS A 451 4.38 17.90 -4.00
CA LYS A 451 4.79 17.40 -2.69
C LYS A 451 6.18 16.81 -2.80
N VAL A 452 7.06 17.24 -1.90
CA VAL A 452 8.41 16.70 -1.73
C VAL A 452 8.49 16.01 -0.40
N LEU A 453 8.93 14.75 -0.41
CA LEU A 453 9.24 14.00 0.79
C LEU A 453 10.70 14.26 1.17
N VAL A 454 10.95 14.70 2.40
CA VAL A 454 12.27 15.04 2.91
C VAL A 454 12.62 14.08 4.05
N GLY A 455 13.65 13.26 3.84
CA GLY A 455 14.21 12.41 4.86
C GLY A 455 15.16 13.20 5.77
N VAL A 456 14.92 13.17 7.07
CA VAL A 456 15.72 13.86 8.10
C VAL A 456 16.20 12.86 9.14
N ARG A 457 17.50 12.89 9.47
CA ARG A 457 18.08 12.06 10.53
C ARG A 457 17.59 12.55 11.90
N GLU A 458 17.02 11.64 12.68
CA GLU A 458 16.41 11.94 13.99
C GLU A 458 16.93 11.04 15.12
N GLY A 459 18.23 10.75 15.10
CA GLY A 459 18.91 9.93 16.10
C GLY A 459 18.72 8.43 15.87
N TYR A 460 18.50 7.69 16.96
CA TYR A 460 18.55 6.22 16.97
C TYR A 460 17.37 5.62 17.72
N MET A 461 16.95 4.43 17.30
CA MET A 461 15.98 3.60 18.00
C MET A 461 16.54 2.23 18.29
N THR A 462 16.09 1.64 19.39
CA THR A 462 16.30 0.23 19.71
C THR A 462 15.14 -0.28 20.53
N GLU A 463 14.94 -1.59 20.50
CA GLU A 463 13.95 -2.28 21.29
C GLU A 463 14.51 -3.55 21.91
N GLU A 464 13.95 -3.92 23.05
CA GLU A 464 14.25 -5.16 23.75
C GLU A 464 12.98 -5.77 24.32
N MET A 465 13.00 -7.08 24.54
CA MET A 465 11.82 -7.83 24.96
C MET A 465 12.12 -8.78 26.13
N VAL A 466 11.22 -8.76 27.10
CA VAL A 466 11.20 -9.65 28.28
C VAL A 466 9.93 -10.48 28.23
N ILE A 467 10.07 -11.80 28.32
CA ILE A 467 8.99 -12.76 28.08
C ILE A 467 8.58 -13.39 29.41
N PHE A 468 7.27 -13.40 29.66
CA PHE A 468 6.67 -14.08 30.82
C PHE A 468 5.55 -15.01 30.37
N ALA A 469 5.54 -16.22 30.92
CA ALA A 469 4.49 -17.21 30.71
C ALA A 469 3.96 -17.73 32.06
N GLY A 470 2.76 -18.29 32.05
CA GLY A 470 2.11 -18.88 33.21
C GLY A 470 1.40 -17.86 34.12
N PRO A 471 0.78 -18.33 35.22
CA PRO A 471 0.01 -17.48 36.12
C PRO A 471 0.80 -16.25 36.61
N GLY A 472 0.16 -15.09 36.57
CA GLY A 472 0.77 -13.80 36.95
C GLY A 472 1.80 -13.25 35.96
N ALA A 473 1.76 -13.66 34.69
CA ALA A 473 2.66 -13.15 33.64
C ALA A 473 2.59 -11.62 33.53
N LEU A 474 1.39 -11.04 33.51
CA LEU A 474 1.19 -9.59 33.44
C LEU A 474 1.77 -8.87 34.68
N ALA A 475 1.49 -9.38 35.88
CA ALA A 475 2.02 -8.81 37.12
C ALA A 475 3.56 -8.82 37.15
N ARG A 476 4.19 -9.88 36.64
CA ARG A 476 5.65 -9.93 36.47
C ARG A 476 6.14 -8.92 35.43
N ALA A 477 5.49 -8.81 34.28
CA ALA A 477 5.83 -7.82 33.27
C ALA A 477 5.79 -6.38 33.84
N GLN A 478 4.71 -6.03 34.55
CA GLN A 478 4.55 -4.72 35.19
C GLN A 478 5.62 -4.46 36.26
N ALA A 479 5.91 -5.45 37.11
CA ALA A 479 6.96 -5.32 38.11
C ALA A 479 8.35 -5.19 37.46
N THR A 480 8.61 -5.87 36.34
CA THR A 480 9.84 -5.68 35.55
C THR A 480 9.94 -4.29 34.93
N GLN A 481 8.83 -3.73 34.42
CA GLN A 481 8.81 -2.32 33.98
C GLN A 481 9.24 -1.39 35.12
N SER A 482 8.66 -1.53 36.31
CA SER A 482 9.02 -0.68 37.46
C SER A 482 10.50 -0.80 37.86
N ILE A 483 11.07 -2.02 37.78
CA ILE A 483 12.50 -2.24 38.02
C ILE A 483 13.34 -1.49 36.97
N LEU A 484 12.99 -1.61 35.69
CA LEU A 484 13.72 -0.96 34.60
C LEU A 484 13.64 0.57 34.67
N GLU A 485 12.46 1.14 34.96
CA GLU A 485 12.30 2.58 35.18
C GLU A 485 13.19 3.10 36.33
N HIS A 486 13.34 2.31 37.40
CA HIS A 486 14.28 2.64 38.47
C HIS A 486 15.73 2.61 37.98
N ARG A 487 16.14 1.53 37.30
CA ARG A 487 17.51 1.39 36.80
C ARG A 487 17.88 2.44 35.75
N PHE A 488 16.98 2.78 34.83
CA PHE A 488 17.16 3.84 33.84
C PHE A 488 17.50 5.19 34.50
N ARG A 489 16.88 5.51 35.64
CA ARG A 489 17.25 6.70 36.43
C ARG A 489 18.63 6.57 37.06
N GLN A 490 18.99 5.41 37.60
CA GLN A 490 20.30 5.19 38.23
C GLN A 490 21.46 5.32 37.23
N ILE A 491 21.29 4.85 36.00
CA ILE A 491 22.32 4.92 34.95
C ILE A 491 22.25 6.22 34.12
N ALA A 492 21.32 7.12 34.46
CA ALA A 492 21.01 8.32 33.70
C ALA A 492 20.87 8.02 32.20
N LEU A 493 19.90 7.17 31.84
CA LEU A 493 19.54 6.91 30.46
C LEU A 493 19.02 8.21 29.81
N ASP A 494 19.69 8.69 28.77
CA ASP A 494 19.28 9.86 28.01
C ASP A 494 18.47 9.42 26.77
N ALA A 495 17.16 9.31 26.96
CA ALA A 495 16.21 8.94 25.91
C ALA A 495 15.17 10.04 25.72
N ARG A 496 14.95 10.44 24.46
CA ARG A 496 13.88 11.38 24.08
C ARG A 496 12.51 10.79 24.32
N GLN A 497 12.37 9.49 24.10
CA GLN A 497 11.14 8.74 24.29
C GLN A 497 11.47 7.35 24.80
N ILE A 498 10.66 6.87 25.74
CA ILE A 498 10.68 5.51 26.26
C ILE A 498 9.25 4.99 26.17
N ARG A 499 9.10 3.79 25.62
CA ARG A 499 7.81 3.13 25.44
C ARG A 499 7.86 1.73 26.04
N PHE A 500 6.82 1.37 26.77
CA PHE A 500 6.57 0.03 27.25
C PHE A 500 5.29 -0.49 26.62
N ASP A 501 5.36 -1.66 25.99
CA ASP A 501 4.20 -2.35 25.44
C ASP A 501 4.08 -3.74 26.10
N TYR A 502 2.84 -4.16 26.34
CA TYR A 502 2.52 -5.52 26.77
C TYR A 502 1.93 -6.27 25.58
N LEU A 503 2.77 -6.97 24.82
CA LEU A 503 2.31 -7.75 23.67
C LEU A 503 1.42 -8.90 24.18
N GLY A 504 0.29 -9.07 23.50
CA GLY A 504 -0.83 -9.91 23.95
C GLY A 504 -1.90 -9.15 24.73
N LEU A 505 -1.66 -7.88 25.09
CA LEU A 505 -2.62 -7.04 25.82
C LEU A 505 -2.89 -5.71 25.11
N ASN A 506 -1.85 -4.90 24.87
CA ASN A 506 -2.04 -3.51 24.44
C ASN A 506 -0.99 -2.96 23.45
N ALA A 507 -0.17 -3.80 22.82
CA ALA A 507 0.89 -3.32 21.93
C ALA A 507 0.40 -2.58 20.67
N VAL A 508 -0.84 -2.84 20.23
CA VAL A 508 -1.43 -2.23 19.01
C VAL A 508 -2.30 -1.03 19.37
N HIS A 509 -3.40 -1.24 20.11
CA HIS A 509 -4.35 -0.18 20.47
C HIS A 509 -3.93 0.63 21.71
N ARG A 510 -2.78 0.33 22.32
CA ARG A 510 -2.19 1.06 23.47
C ARG A 510 -3.22 1.24 24.59
N GLU A 511 -3.30 2.41 25.20
CA GLU A 511 -4.24 2.77 26.26
C GLU A 511 -5.71 2.66 25.83
N ALA A 512 -6.00 2.63 24.52
CA ALA A 512 -7.33 2.42 23.99
C ALA A 512 -7.73 0.93 23.87
N SER A 513 -6.82 0.00 24.20
CA SER A 513 -7.13 -1.43 24.21
C SER A 513 -8.29 -1.73 25.17
N PRO A 514 -9.28 -2.55 24.77
CA PRO A 514 -10.40 -2.91 25.65
C PRO A 514 -9.93 -3.50 26.99
N LYS A 515 -10.62 -3.10 28.07
CA LYS A 515 -10.36 -3.65 29.40
C LYS A 515 -10.62 -5.15 29.41
N GLN A 516 -9.72 -5.91 30.01
CA GLN A 516 -9.87 -7.35 30.15
C GLN A 516 -10.86 -7.67 31.28
N ASP A 517 -11.72 -8.66 31.07
CA ASP A 517 -12.72 -9.13 32.05
C ASP A 517 -12.09 -10.02 33.14
N GLY A 518 -11.08 -9.49 33.83
CA GLY A 518 -10.47 -10.09 35.02
C GLY A 518 -9.63 -11.35 34.78
N ARG A 519 -9.30 -11.69 33.53
CA ARG A 519 -8.37 -12.78 33.20
C ARG A 519 -7.06 -12.23 32.68
N ASP A 520 -5.98 -12.52 33.40
CA ASP A 520 -4.64 -12.23 32.90
C ASP A 520 -4.33 -13.13 31.69
N PRO A 521 -3.69 -12.58 30.64
CA PRO A 521 -3.14 -13.38 29.56
C PRO A 521 -2.12 -14.39 30.11
N TYR A 522 -2.12 -15.60 29.56
CA TYR A 522 -1.21 -16.68 29.96
C TYR A 522 0.24 -16.37 29.59
N GLU A 523 0.44 -15.61 28.52
CA GLU A 523 1.75 -15.15 28.03
C GLU A 523 1.69 -13.65 27.77
N VAL A 524 2.72 -12.95 28.22
CA VAL A 524 2.92 -11.51 27.97
C VAL A 524 4.37 -11.27 27.65
N ILE A 525 4.63 -10.48 26.62
CA ILE A 525 5.96 -9.94 26.36
C ILE A 525 5.94 -8.47 26.72
N LEU A 526 6.77 -8.09 27.69
CA LEU A 526 7.12 -6.69 27.92
C LEU A 526 8.12 -6.29 26.85
N ARG A 527 7.69 -5.46 25.90
CA ARG A 527 8.58 -4.79 24.98
C ARG A 527 8.94 -3.42 25.54
N VAL A 528 10.22 -3.08 25.48
CA VAL A 528 10.74 -1.76 25.81
C VAL A 528 11.38 -1.20 24.57
N ALA A 529 10.94 -0.04 24.11
CA ALA A 529 11.50 0.65 22.96
C ALA A 529 11.91 2.06 23.35
N ILE A 530 13.06 2.52 22.85
CA ILE A 530 13.57 3.86 23.15
C ILE A 530 14.02 4.57 21.88
N LYS A 531 13.91 5.90 21.89
CA LYS A 531 14.51 6.81 20.91
C LYS A 531 15.54 7.70 21.60
N THR A 532 16.75 7.80 21.06
CA THR A 532 17.87 8.57 21.62
C THR A 532 18.55 9.43 20.57
N ASP A 533 19.35 10.42 20.98
CA ASP A 533 20.21 11.19 20.08
C ASP A 533 21.48 10.43 19.69
N LEU A 534 21.97 9.59 20.59
CA LEU A 534 23.29 8.98 20.48
C LEU A 534 23.18 7.45 20.58
N PRO A 535 23.94 6.70 19.76
CA PRO A 535 23.84 5.24 19.71
C PRO A 535 24.30 4.59 21.02
N ARG A 536 25.24 5.23 21.72
CA ARG A 536 25.68 4.75 23.05
C ARG A 536 24.59 4.78 24.11
N GLU A 537 23.63 5.70 24.00
CA GLU A 537 22.47 5.78 24.89
C GLU A 537 21.46 4.69 24.55
N ALA A 538 21.26 4.41 23.26
CA ALA A 538 20.45 3.28 22.82
C ALA A 538 21.00 1.94 23.35
N ASP A 539 22.32 1.70 23.29
CA ASP A 539 22.94 0.45 23.79
C ASP A 539 22.76 0.25 25.31
N LYS A 540 22.47 1.30 26.08
CA LYS A 540 22.15 1.15 27.52
C LYS A 540 20.91 0.29 27.74
N LEU A 541 19.91 0.32 26.85
CA LEU A 541 18.70 -0.50 27.00
C LEU A 541 19.05 -1.99 27.06
N ARG A 542 19.81 -2.48 26.09
CA ARG A 542 20.27 -3.87 26.05
C ARG A 542 21.04 -4.23 27.30
N LYS A 543 21.95 -3.35 27.76
CA LYS A 543 22.75 -3.55 28.97
C LYS A 543 21.93 -3.67 30.25
N GLU A 544 20.71 -3.12 30.28
CA GLU A 544 19.78 -3.26 31.41
C GLU A 544 18.86 -4.47 31.31
N ILE A 545 18.48 -4.86 30.09
CA ILE A 545 17.61 -6.01 29.84
C ILE A 545 18.39 -7.33 29.94
N ASP A 546 19.58 -7.40 29.35
CA ASP A 546 20.38 -8.62 29.29
C ASP A 546 20.64 -9.25 30.67
N PRO A 547 21.01 -8.47 31.72
CA PRO A 547 21.23 -9.00 33.06
C PRO A 547 19.98 -9.53 33.76
N LEU A 548 18.76 -9.24 33.28
CA LEU A 548 17.52 -9.77 33.87
C LEU A 548 17.46 -11.31 33.83
N ALA A 549 18.26 -11.96 33.00
CA ALA A 549 18.37 -13.43 32.96
C ALA A 549 18.71 -14.05 34.34
N VAL A 550 19.47 -13.32 35.17
CA VAL A 550 19.83 -13.75 36.54
C VAL A 550 19.53 -12.70 37.61
N ASN A 551 19.20 -11.47 37.20
CA ASN A 551 18.87 -10.35 38.09
C ASN A 551 17.45 -9.81 37.86
N GLY A 552 16.57 -10.61 37.24
CA GLY A 552 15.17 -10.30 36.96
C GLY A 552 14.21 -11.07 37.85
N LEU A 553 12.92 -11.00 37.52
CA LEU A 553 11.89 -11.73 38.26
C LEU A 553 11.92 -13.22 37.94
N TYR A 554 11.24 -14.01 38.77
CA TYR A 554 11.05 -15.44 38.54
C TYR A 554 10.49 -15.72 37.15
N GLY A 555 11.09 -16.69 36.44
CA GLY A 555 10.62 -17.13 35.12
C GLY A 555 10.85 -16.12 33.99
N THR A 556 11.81 -15.18 34.16
CA THR A 556 12.17 -14.22 33.11
C THR A 556 12.78 -14.93 31.90
N GLY A 557 12.04 -14.96 30.79
CA GLY A 557 12.61 -15.19 29.46
C GLY A 557 13.10 -13.88 28.85
N LYS A 558 14.08 -13.95 27.95
CA LYS A 558 14.54 -12.77 27.21
C LYS A 558 14.80 -13.08 25.75
N TRP A 559 14.58 -12.08 24.89
CA TRP A 559 14.94 -12.17 23.48
C TRP A 559 16.44 -11.87 23.29
N ALA A 560 17.28 -12.89 23.47
CA ALA A 560 18.74 -12.73 23.51
C ALA A 560 19.32 -12.20 22.19
N THR A 561 20.12 -11.13 22.27
CA THR A 561 20.99 -10.66 21.18
C THR A 561 22.43 -11.09 21.43
N SER A 562 23.07 -11.70 20.43
CA SER A 562 24.44 -12.19 20.56
C SER A 562 25.52 -11.12 20.33
N ALA A 563 25.18 -9.95 19.78
CA ALA A 563 26.12 -8.89 19.43
C ALA A 563 25.64 -7.50 19.91
N GLY A 564 26.54 -6.73 20.54
CA GLY A 564 26.27 -5.35 20.96
C GLY A 564 25.92 -4.45 19.79
N GLY A 565 24.96 -3.54 19.98
CA GLY A 565 24.51 -2.60 18.95
C GLY A 565 23.69 -3.21 17.79
N SER A 566 23.50 -4.52 17.74
CA SER A 566 22.86 -5.21 16.59
C SER A 566 21.41 -4.81 16.29
N ARG A 567 20.71 -4.19 17.26
CA ARG A 567 19.32 -3.69 17.11
C ARG A 567 19.20 -2.17 17.08
N ILE A 568 20.32 -1.45 17.19
CA ILE A 568 20.32 0.00 17.13
C ILE A 568 20.22 0.40 15.66
N ARG A 569 19.12 1.07 15.30
CA ARG A 569 18.90 1.58 13.96
C ARG A 569 18.88 3.10 13.95
N SER A 570 19.47 3.70 12.92
CA SER A 570 19.27 5.12 12.61
C SER A 570 17.80 5.39 12.32
N VAL A 571 17.28 6.52 12.81
CA VAL A 571 15.93 6.97 12.52
C VAL A 571 16.00 8.00 11.42
N ILE A 572 15.33 7.73 10.31
CA ILE A 572 15.06 8.74 9.28
C ILE A 572 13.59 9.11 9.35
N GLY A 573 13.31 10.26 9.96
CA GLY A 573 11.99 10.86 9.95
C GLY A 573 11.65 11.37 8.56
N LEU A 574 10.41 11.18 8.13
CA LEU A 574 9.92 11.68 6.85
C LEU A 574 9.01 12.88 7.06
N SER A 575 9.41 14.04 6.57
CA SER A 575 8.58 15.25 6.54
C SER A 575 8.26 15.64 5.11
N SER A 576 7.32 16.55 4.92
CA SER A 576 6.91 16.98 3.58
C SER A 576 7.00 18.49 3.44
N CYS A 577 7.29 18.97 2.22
CA CYS A 577 7.09 20.37 1.86
C CYS A 577 6.47 20.47 0.45
N LEU A 578 6.07 21.68 0.06
CA LEU A 578 5.51 21.96 -1.27
C LEU A 578 6.49 22.79 -2.08
N VAL A 579 6.89 22.30 -3.24
CA VAL A 579 7.88 22.94 -4.13
C VAL A 579 7.20 23.39 -5.43
N PRO A 580 7.46 24.61 -5.92
CA PRO A 580 7.01 25.03 -7.25
C PRO A 580 7.52 24.09 -8.35
N ARG A 581 6.68 23.76 -9.33
CA ARG A 581 6.95 22.68 -10.31
C ARG A 581 8.23 22.91 -11.11
N GLU A 582 8.60 24.16 -11.35
CA GLU A 582 9.80 24.56 -12.08
C GLU A 582 11.12 24.08 -11.45
N HIS A 583 11.12 23.75 -10.16
CA HIS A 583 12.29 23.21 -9.48
C HIS A 583 12.48 21.71 -9.71
N ALA A 584 11.50 21.00 -10.29
CA ALA A 584 11.58 19.56 -10.53
C ALA A 584 11.48 19.20 -12.03
N PRO A 585 12.39 19.70 -12.89
CA PRO A 585 12.33 19.45 -14.32
C PRO A 585 12.50 17.97 -14.66
N ILE A 586 11.77 17.51 -15.67
CA ILE A 586 11.82 16.14 -16.17
C ILE A 586 12.81 16.03 -17.33
N SER A 587 13.68 15.02 -17.29
CA SER A 587 14.55 14.65 -18.42
C SER A 587 14.41 13.16 -18.74
N ILE A 588 14.60 12.80 -20.01
CA ILE A 588 14.43 11.44 -20.50
C ILE A 588 15.66 11.04 -21.31
N THR A 589 16.19 9.85 -21.04
CA THR A 589 17.27 9.23 -21.83
C THR A 589 16.80 7.88 -22.36
N TYR A 590 17.19 7.55 -23.59
CA TYR A 590 16.81 6.30 -24.24
C TYR A 590 18.04 5.39 -24.39
N TYR A 591 17.83 4.10 -24.16
CA TYR A 591 18.85 3.03 -24.17
C TYR A 591 18.46 1.91 -25.12
#